data_AF-A0A956D7W9-F1
#
_entry.id   AF-A0A956D7W9-F1
#
_cell.length_a   1.000
_cell.length_b   1.000
_cell.length_c   1.000
_cell.angle_alpha   90.00
_cell.angle_beta   90.00
_cell.angle_gamma   90.00
#
_symmetry.space_group_name_H-M   'P 1'
#
loop_
_entity.id
_entity.type
_entity.pdbx_description
1 polymer ?
#
loop_
_entity_poly.entity_id
_entity_poly.type
_entity_poly.pdbx_seq_one_letter_code
_entity_poly.pdbx_strand_id
1 'polypeptide(L)'
;VAPMCGAYFGEVMRHHFDGVFRWYAPDDEHAVWRLEAEPIFLFFNPVGVALEVMEQEDAAGWGAHLRVRPNDREAVRAALELLGDVRDSDYYSFTVRFEVLEQVLETLGRRAQERGERSYHESAEYDAFVAREAAG
;
A
#
# COMPACT_ATOMS: atom_id res chain seq x y z
N VAL A 1 -12.91 4.17 15.67
CA VAL A 1 -12.90 5.20 14.61
C VAL A 1 -11.95 4.82 13.48
N ALA A 2 -10.73 4.33 13.78
CA ALA A 2 -9.76 3.89 12.78
C ALA A 2 -10.32 2.97 11.66
N PRO A 3 -11.15 1.93 11.91
CA PRO A 3 -11.69 1.11 10.82
C PRO A 3 -12.53 1.91 9.81
N MET A 4 -13.37 2.84 10.30
CA MET A 4 -14.17 3.70 9.43
C MET A 4 -13.30 4.68 8.64
N CYS A 5 -12.30 5.30 9.27
CA CYS A 5 -11.37 6.20 8.59
C CYS A 5 -10.53 5.46 7.55
N GLY A 6 -10.03 4.27 7.88
CA GLY A 6 -9.25 3.43 6.97
C GLY A 6 -10.08 2.93 5.79
N ALA A 7 -11.30 2.46 6.02
CA ALA A 7 -12.21 2.07 4.95
C ALA A 7 -12.51 3.26 4.03
N TYR A 8 -12.80 4.43 4.59
CA TYR A 8 -13.03 5.65 3.80
C TYR A 8 -11.78 6.07 3.00
N PHE A 9 -10.60 6.10 3.63
CA PHE A 9 -9.35 6.37 2.94
C PHE A 9 -9.12 5.39 1.80
N GLY A 10 -9.38 4.10 2.02
CA GLY A 10 -9.25 3.08 0.98
C GLY A 10 -10.20 3.29 -0.20
N GLU A 11 -11.45 3.69 0.05
CA GLU A 11 -12.37 4.09 -1.04
C GLU A 11 -11.89 5.33 -1.78
N VAL A 12 -11.34 6.33 -1.08
CA VAL A 12 -10.73 7.50 -1.74
C VAL A 12 -9.59 7.05 -2.66
N MET A 13 -8.73 6.12 -2.24
CA MET A 13 -7.64 5.62 -3.09
C MET A 13 -8.20 4.91 -4.33
N ARG A 14 -9.18 4.01 -4.13
CA ARG A 14 -9.80 3.28 -5.24
C ARG A 14 -10.42 4.20 -6.28
N HIS A 15 -11.08 5.27 -5.83
CA HIS A 15 -11.71 6.24 -6.72
C HIS A 15 -10.70 7.16 -7.39
N HIS A 16 -9.68 7.64 -6.69
CA HIS A 16 -8.67 8.53 -7.24
C HIS A 16 -7.81 7.85 -8.32
N PHE A 17 -7.46 6.58 -8.10
CA PHE A 17 -6.63 5.81 -9.02
C PHE A 17 -7.44 4.95 -9.98
N ASP A 18 -8.62 5.41 -10.40
CA ASP A 18 -9.45 4.78 -11.45
C ASP A 18 -9.65 3.26 -11.31
N GLY A 19 -9.80 2.77 -10.07
CA GLY A 19 -10.04 1.34 -9.80
C GLY A 19 -8.81 0.44 -9.92
N VAL A 20 -7.60 1.00 -9.96
CA VAL A 20 -6.33 0.22 -9.90
C VAL A 20 -6.28 -0.71 -8.68
N PHE A 21 -6.93 -0.31 -7.58
CA PHE A 21 -6.99 -1.09 -6.35
C PHE A 21 -8.24 -1.97 -6.26
N ARG A 22 -8.03 -3.22 -5.83
CA ARG A 22 -9.07 -4.13 -5.34
C ARG A 22 -9.03 -4.22 -3.81
N TRP A 23 -10.19 -4.34 -3.20
CA TRP A 23 -10.33 -4.68 -1.79
C TRP A 23 -10.19 -6.18 -1.59
N TYR A 24 -9.36 -6.55 -0.63
CA TYR A 24 -9.37 -7.86 0.01
C TYR A 24 -9.84 -7.67 1.45
N ALA A 25 -11.05 -8.13 1.76
CA ALA A 25 -11.68 -8.03 3.07
C ALA A 25 -12.54 -9.30 3.31
N PRO A 26 -11.91 -10.44 3.62
CA PRO A 26 -12.58 -11.74 3.64
C PRO A 26 -13.53 -11.94 4.83
N ASP A 27 -13.29 -11.24 5.95
CA ASP A 27 -14.07 -11.29 7.19
C ASP A 27 -14.00 -9.95 7.95
N ASP A 28 -14.46 -9.91 9.20
CA ASP A 28 -14.44 -8.72 10.07
C ASP A 28 -13.08 -8.51 10.78
N GLU A 29 -12.05 -9.31 10.50
CA GLU A 29 -10.71 -9.13 11.06
C GLU A 29 -9.97 -8.01 10.30
N HIS A 30 -10.22 -6.75 10.68
CA HIS A 30 -9.67 -5.57 9.99
C HIS A 30 -8.15 -5.58 9.78
N ALA A 31 -7.37 -6.30 10.60
CA ALA A 31 -5.92 -6.40 10.45
C ALA A 31 -5.51 -7.16 9.19
N VAL A 32 -6.37 -8.03 8.63
CA VAL A 32 -6.09 -8.76 7.39
C VAL A 32 -6.58 -8.04 6.13
N TRP A 33 -7.30 -6.92 6.28
CA TRP A 33 -7.84 -6.17 5.15
C TRP A 33 -6.72 -5.51 4.34
N ARG A 34 -6.90 -5.44 3.02
CA ARG A 34 -5.91 -4.86 2.11
C ARG A 34 -6.55 -4.13 0.95
N LEU A 35 -5.85 -3.10 0.48
CA LEU A 35 -5.95 -2.68 -0.90
C LEU A 35 -4.83 -3.33 -1.71
N GLU A 36 -5.19 -3.95 -2.82
CA GLU A 36 -4.28 -4.66 -3.73
C GLU A 36 -4.27 -3.94 -5.09
N ALA A 37 -3.16 -3.35 -5.49
CA ALA A 37 -2.95 -2.82 -6.83
C ALA A 37 -2.55 -3.95 -7.77
N GLU A 38 -3.56 -4.67 -8.25
CA GLU A 38 -3.44 -5.88 -9.06
C GLU A 38 -2.53 -5.75 -10.28
N PRO A 39 -2.44 -4.62 -11.01
CA PRO A 39 -1.59 -4.53 -12.20
C PRO A 39 -0.07 -4.47 -11.94
N ILE A 40 0.35 -4.19 -10.71
CA ILE A 40 1.75 -3.86 -10.39
C ILE A 40 2.33 -4.60 -9.18
N PHE A 41 1.52 -5.40 -8.48
CA PHE A 41 1.85 -6.03 -7.21
C PHE A 41 2.31 -5.03 -6.14
N LEU A 42 1.34 -4.32 -5.58
CA LEU A 42 1.51 -3.45 -4.43
C LEU A 42 0.30 -3.65 -3.51
N PHE A 43 0.53 -3.68 -2.20
CA PHE A 43 -0.58 -3.72 -1.25
C PHE A 43 -0.22 -3.12 0.10
N PHE A 44 -1.25 -2.73 0.85
CA PHE A 44 -1.16 -2.25 2.22
C PHE A 44 -2.53 -2.33 2.90
N ASN A 45 -2.56 -2.23 4.23
CA ASN A 45 -3.78 -2.16 5.01
C ASN A 45 -4.15 -0.68 5.31
N PRO A 46 -5.24 -0.16 4.73
CA PRO A 46 -5.64 1.23 4.97
C PRO A 46 -6.20 1.48 6.39
N VAL A 47 -6.68 0.46 7.10
CA VAL A 47 -7.02 0.55 8.53
C VAL A 47 -5.75 0.70 9.36
N GLY A 48 -4.69 -0.03 9.01
CA GLY A 48 -3.36 0.16 9.59
C GLY A 48 -2.86 1.59 9.41
N VAL A 49 -2.97 2.16 8.20
CA VAL A 49 -2.61 3.57 7.95
C VAL A 49 -3.39 4.52 8.85
N ALA A 50 -4.70 4.31 9.00
CA ALA A 50 -5.52 5.15 9.85
C ALA A 50 -5.13 5.07 11.34
N LEU A 51 -4.70 3.89 11.81
CA LEU A 51 -4.15 3.74 13.16
C LEU A 51 -2.86 4.54 13.31
N GLU A 52 -1.92 4.42 12.37
CA GLU A 52 -0.67 5.18 12.41
C GLU A 52 -0.90 6.70 12.41
N VAL A 53 -1.86 7.17 11.62
CA VAL A 53 -2.25 8.60 11.61
C VAL A 53 -2.85 9.04 12.95
N MET A 54 -3.65 8.19 13.60
CA MET A 54 -4.29 8.56 14.88
C MET A 54 -3.31 8.54 16.05
N GLU A 55 -2.44 7.53 16.09
CA GLU A 55 -1.52 7.31 17.20
C GLU A 55 -0.16 7.99 16.99
N GLN A 56 0.14 8.43 15.77
CA GLN A 56 1.42 9.03 15.38
C GLN A 56 2.61 8.09 15.65
N GLU A 57 2.40 6.78 15.43
CA GLU A 57 3.40 5.72 15.60
C GLU A 57 3.12 4.54 14.65
N ASP A 58 4.12 3.66 14.46
CA ASP A 58 3.99 2.46 13.64
C ASP A 58 2.95 1.48 14.23
N ALA A 59 2.02 1.03 13.40
CA ALA A 59 0.99 0.07 13.79
C ALA A 59 1.48 -1.36 13.49
N ALA A 60 2.42 -1.85 14.30
CA ALA A 60 3.02 -3.17 14.11
C ALA A 60 1.96 -4.29 13.99
N GLY A 61 2.13 -5.16 12.99
CA GLY A 61 1.19 -6.27 12.70
C GLY A 61 -0.03 -5.88 11.86
N TRP A 62 -0.31 -4.59 11.66
CA TRP A 62 -1.46 -4.16 10.85
C TRP A 62 -1.16 -4.08 9.36
N GLY A 63 0.12 -4.10 8.94
CA GLY A 63 0.48 -4.06 7.52
C GLY A 63 0.19 -2.71 6.85
N ALA A 64 0.31 -1.61 7.58
CA ALA A 64 0.07 -0.25 7.09
C ALA A 64 1.09 0.20 6.01
N HIS A 65 2.32 -0.30 6.09
CA HIS A 65 3.39 0.04 5.17
C HIS A 65 3.22 -0.62 3.80
N LEU A 66 3.66 0.09 2.76
CA LEU A 66 3.60 -0.40 1.38
C LEU A 66 4.43 -1.67 1.23
N ARG A 67 3.79 -2.72 0.72
CA ARG A 67 4.44 -3.99 0.41
C ARG A 67 4.52 -4.17 -1.09
N VAL A 68 5.74 -4.32 -1.58
CA VAL A 68 6.08 -4.49 -2.99
C VAL A 68 6.96 -5.72 -3.16
N ARG A 69 7.07 -6.21 -4.40
CA ARG A 69 7.98 -7.31 -4.75
C ARG A 69 9.44 -6.93 -4.41
N PRO A 70 10.29 -7.89 -4.01
CA PRO A 70 11.69 -7.61 -3.68
C PRO A 70 12.45 -6.90 -4.81
N ASN A 71 12.20 -7.30 -6.06
CA ASN A 71 12.84 -6.74 -7.26
C ASN A 71 12.39 -5.30 -7.60
N ASP A 72 11.39 -4.77 -6.90
CA ASP A 72 10.90 -3.40 -7.09
C ASP A 72 11.27 -2.47 -5.91
N ARG A 73 11.75 -3.00 -4.78
CA ARG A 73 12.07 -2.23 -3.57
C ARG A 73 13.09 -1.12 -3.81
N GLU A 74 14.15 -1.41 -4.57
CA GLU A 74 15.20 -0.43 -4.88
C GLU A 74 14.67 0.72 -5.75
N ALA A 75 13.90 0.40 -6.79
CA ALA A 75 13.32 1.41 -7.66
C ALA A 75 12.31 2.30 -6.92
N VAL A 76 11.49 1.72 -6.04
CA VAL A 76 10.57 2.47 -5.17
C VAL A 76 11.34 3.38 -4.23
N ARG A 77 12.39 2.88 -3.58
CA ARG A 77 13.23 3.70 -2.69
C ARG A 77 13.84 4.89 -3.44
N ALA A 78 14.47 4.64 -4.59
CA ALA A 78 15.08 5.69 -5.39
C ALA A 78 14.06 6.74 -5.86
N ALA A 79 12.83 6.33 -6.19
CA ALA A 79 11.76 7.26 -6.54
C ALA A 79 11.31 8.12 -5.35
N LEU A 80 11.22 7.54 -4.15
CA LEU A 80 10.82 8.26 -2.94
C LEU A 80 11.91 9.21 -2.43
N GLU A 81 13.19 8.90 -2.62
CA GLU A 81 14.29 9.81 -2.31
C GLU A 81 14.19 11.15 -3.06
N LEU A 82 13.53 11.18 -4.23
CA LEU A 82 13.31 12.41 -5.00
C LEU A 82 12.26 13.34 -4.39
N LEU A 83 11.37 12.84 -3.52
CA LEU A 83 10.40 13.66 -2.80
C LEU A 83 11.05 14.47 -1.66
N GLY A 84 12.26 14.07 -1.25
CA GLY A 84 13.00 14.70 -0.16
C GLY A 84 12.51 14.28 1.23
N ASP A 85 13.04 14.95 2.25
CA ASP A 85 12.71 14.65 3.64
C ASP A 85 11.30 15.15 4.00
N VAL A 86 10.57 14.33 4.75
CA VAL A 86 9.28 14.69 5.35
C VAL A 86 9.50 15.20 6.77
N ARG A 87 8.69 16.16 7.20
CA ARG A 87 8.69 16.61 8.59
C ARG A 87 8.13 15.51 9.48
N ASP A 88 8.69 15.33 10.67
CA ASP A 88 8.21 14.32 11.63
C ASP A 88 6.70 14.46 11.90
N SER A 89 6.17 15.69 11.95
CA SER A 89 4.75 15.98 12.15
C SER A 89 3.84 15.52 11.01
N ASP A 90 4.41 15.34 9.83
CA ASP A 90 3.67 15.05 8.60
C ASP A 90 3.83 13.58 8.18
N TYR A 91 4.82 12.87 8.74
CA TYR A 91 5.13 11.46 8.42
C TYR A 91 3.90 10.57 8.54
N TYR A 92 3.18 10.66 9.67
CA TYR A 92 1.91 9.94 9.88
C TYR A 92 0.71 10.81 9.50
N SER A 93 0.62 11.17 8.22
CA SER A 93 -0.54 11.85 7.66
C SER A 93 -1.12 11.10 6.48
N PHE A 94 -2.44 11.19 6.31
CA PHE A 94 -3.10 10.66 5.10
C PHE A 94 -2.56 11.33 3.83
N THR A 95 -2.21 12.62 3.90
CA THR A 95 -1.65 13.37 2.78
C THR A 95 -0.31 12.81 2.34
N VAL A 96 0.65 12.63 3.25
CA VAL A 96 1.95 12.05 2.90
C VAL A 96 1.79 10.62 2.39
N ARG A 97 0.89 9.83 3.00
CA ARG A 97 0.62 8.47 2.51
C ARG A 97 0.07 8.47 1.09
N PHE A 98 -0.80 9.42 0.76
CA PHE A 98 -1.35 9.60 -0.57
C PHE A 98 -0.29 9.96 -1.61
N GLU A 99 0.52 10.99 -1.33
CA GLU A 99 1.60 11.45 -2.22
C GLU A 99 2.62 10.32 -2.49
N VAL A 100 2.98 9.57 -1.44
CA VAL A 100 3.85 8.39 -1.57
C VAL A 100 3.20 7.33 -2.45
N LEU A 101 1.90 7.06 -2.31
CA LEU A 101 1.18 6.11 -3.16
C LEU A 101 1.18 6.56 -4.63
N GLU A 102 0.94 7.84 -4.91
CA GLU A 102 1.00 8.39 -6.28
C GLU A 102 2.37 8.12 -6.93
N GLN A 103 3.45 8.46 -6.24
CA GLN A 103 4.82 8.27 -6.74
C GLN A 103 5.17 6.80 -6.94
N VAL A 104 4.71 5.91 -6.05
CA VAL A 104 4.97 4.47 -6.13
C VAL A 104 4.17 3.83 -7.28
N LEU A 105 2.89 4.18 -7.43
CA LEU A 105 2.04 3.68 -8.51
C LEU A 105 2.61 4.04 -9.88
N GLU A 106 3.04 5.29 -10.06
CA GLU A 106 3.67 5.73 -11.30
C GLU A 106 4.95 4.93 -11.60
N THR A 107 5.81 4.79 -10.58
CA THR A 107 7.10 4.10 -10.69
C THR A 107 6.92 2.63 -11.07
N LEU A 108 6.04 1.92 -10.38
CA LEU A 108 5.79 0.52 -10.62
C LEU A 108 5.01 0.29 -11.92
N GLY A 109 4.09 1.19 -12.28
CA GLY A 109 3.35 1.14 -13.55
C GLY A 109 4.30 1.24 -14.74
N ARG A 110 5.24 2.18 -14.71
CA ARG A 110 6.27 2.32 -15.76
C ARG A 110 7.12 1.05 -15.89
N ARG A 111 7.55 0.48 -14.76
CA ARG A 111 8.36 -0.75 -14.75
C ARG A 111 7.60 -1.97 -15.25
N ALA A 112 6.33 -2.12 -14.87
CA ALA A 112 5.49 -3.21 -15.36
C ALA A 112 5.33 -3.13 -16.89
N GLN A 113 5.16 -1.92 -17.43
CA GLN A 113 5.11 -1.69 -18.88
C GLN A 113 6.43 -2.04 -19.58
N GLU A 114 7.57 -1.57 -19.05
CA GLU A 114 8.90 -1.88 -19.59
C GLU A 114 9.21 -3.38 -19.62
N ARG A 115 8.72 -4.12 -18.62
CA ARG A 115 8.91 -5.57 -18.49
C ARG A 115 7.86 -6.39 -19.24
N GLY A 116 6.81 -5.78 -19.78
CA GLY A 116 5.70 -6.49 -20.42
C GLY A 116 4.99 -7.47 -19.47
N GLU A 117 4.85 -7.10 -18.19
CA GLU A 117 4.27 -7.96 -17.17
C GLU A 117 2.77 -8.20 -17.40
N ARG A 118 2.25 -9.26 -16.75
CA ARG A 118 0.82 -9.61 -16.78
C ARG A 118 -0.05 -8.42 -16.38
N SER A 119 -1.28 -8.45 -16.87
CA SER A 119 -2.27 -7.40 -16.63
C SER A 119 -2.78 -7.33 -15.18
N TYR A 120 -2.87 -8.45 -14.45
CA TYR A 120 -3.44 -8.51 -13.10
C TYR A 120 -2.87 -9.67 -12.25
N HIS A 121 -2.64 -9.40 -10.96
CA HIS A 121 -2.25 -10.36 -9.91
C HIS A 121 -3.46 -10.79 -9.05
N GLU A 122 -3.54 -12.08 -8.74
CA GLU A 122 -4.63 -12.66 -7.94
C GLU A 122 -4.39 -12.51 -6.42
N SER A 123 -5.45 -12.39 -5.61
CA SER A 123 -5.34 -12.24 -4.13
C SER A 123 -4.52 -13.36 -3.48
N ALA A 124 -4.56 -14.58 -4.01
CA ALA A 124 -3.77 -15.70 -3.52
C ALA A 124 -2.25 -15.47 -3.62
N GLU A 125 -1.79 -14.67 -4.60
CA GLU A 125 -0.37 -14.31 -4.73
C GLU A 125 0.07 -13.36 -3.60
N TYR A 126 -0.82 -12.46 -3.17
CA TYR A 126 -0.61 -11.57 -2.03
C TYR A 126 -0.58 -12.36 -0.72
N ASP A 127 -1.54 -13.27 -0.51
CA ASP A 127 -1.57 -14.16 0.66
C ASP A 127 -0.28 -14.99 0.77
N ALA A 128 0.16 -15.57 -0.34
CA ALA A 128 1.41 -16.31 -0.41
C ALA A 128 2.64 -15.42 -0.10
N PHE A 129 2.62 -14.15 -0.51
CA PHE A 129 3.66 -13.19 -0.16
C PHE A 129 3.68 -12.89 1.34
N VAL A 130 2.52 -12.61 1.96
CA VAL A 130 2.40 -12.36 3.40
C VAL A 130 2.93 -13.56 4.20
N ALA A 131 2.51 -14.78 3.82
CA ALA A 131 2.94 -16.00 4.50
C ALA A 131 4.46 -16.22 4.45
N ARG A 132 5.11 -15.92 3.31
CA ARG A 132 6.57 -16.03 3.17
C ARG A 132 7.32 -15.02 4.03
N GLU A 133 6.86 -13.77 4.08
CA GLU A 133 7.52 -12.72 4.88
C GLU A 133 7.31 -12.93 6.39
N ALA A 134 6.24 -13.60 6.82
CA ALA A 134 6.03 -13.97 8.22
C ALA A 134 6.90 -15.15 8.69
N ALA A 135 7.45 -15.94 7.75
CA ALA A 135 8.22 -17.14 8.03
C ALA A 135 9.74 -16.94 8.03
N GLY A 136 10.23 -15.76 7.62
CA GLY A 136 11.65 -15.39 7.57
C GLY A 136 12.01 -14.37 8.65
#